data_AF-G5IZ73-F1
#
_entry.id   AF-G5IZ73-F1
#
_cell.length_a   1.000
_cell.length_b   1.000
_cell.length_c   1.000
_cell.angle_alpha   90.00
_cell.angle_beta   90.00
_cell.angle_gamma   90.00
#
_symmetry.space_group_name_H-M   'P 1'
#
loop_
_entity.id
_entity.type
_entity.pdbx_description
1 polymer ?
#
loop_
_entity_poly.entity_id
_entity_poly.type
_entity_poly.pdbx_seq_one_letter_code
_entity_poly.pdbx_strand_id
1 'polypeptide(L)' 'MTLTDLLNEAKQLDLQEQVQLATQLMQWVEIKLNQETKLTGDKKVRKPGINRGSCLISDDFDEPLSDEFWLGKS' A
#
# COMPACT_ATOMS: atom_id res chain seq x y z
N MET A 1 -18.24 -16.08 -6.20
CA MET A 1 -18.78 -14.72 -6.12
C MET A 1 -18.07 -13.87 -7.15
N THR A 2 -18.80 -13.44 -8.18
CA THR A 2 -18.32 -12.62 -9.30
C THR A 2 -18.78 -11.17 -9.12
N LEU A 3 -18.22 -10.24 -9.89
CA LEU A 3 -18.63 -8.83 -9.84
C LEU A 3 -20.11 -8.65 -10.20
N THR A 4 -20.65 -9.50 -11.09
CA THR A 4 -22.07 -9.50 -11.45
C THR A 4 -22.96 -9.93 -10.28
N ASP A 5 -22.50 -10.87 -9.45
CA ASP A 5 -23.23 -11.32 -8.26
C ASP A 5 -23.33 -10.18 -7.24
N LEU A 6 -22.22 -9.48 -6.98
CA LEU A 6 -22.17 -8.32 -6.08
C LEU A 6 -23.06 -7.16 -6.54
N LEU A 7 -23.10 -6.90 -7.86
CA LEU A 7 -23.98 -5.86 -8.41
C LEU A 7 -25.46 -6.24 -8.27
N ASN A 8 -25.78 -7.52 -8.40
CA ASN A 8 -27.15 -7.99 -8.21
C ASN A 8 -27.56 -7.91 -6.73
N GLU A 9 -26.67 -8.24 -5.80
CA GLU A 9 -26.90 -8.07 -4.36
C GLU A 9 -27.06 -6.58 -3.98
N ALA A 10 -26.23 -5.70 -4.52
CA ALA A 10 -26.34 -4.26 -4.27
C ALA A 10 -27.67 -3.67 -4.77
N LYS A 11 -28.27 -4.23 -5.82
CA LYS A 11 -29.59 -3.82 -6.33
C LYS A 11 -30.75 -4.30 -5.46
N GLN A 12 -30.54 -5.32 -4.63
CA GLN A 12 -31.57 -5.84 -3.72
C GLN A 12 -31.65 -5.07 -2.40
N LEU A 13 -30.66 -4.22 -2.11
CA LEU A 13 -30.65 -3.33 -0.95
C LEU A 13 -31.74 -2.25 -1.04
N ASP A 14 -32.21 -1.79 0.12
CA ASP A 14 -33.11 -0.64 0.19
C ASP A 14 -32.41 0.64 -0.30
N LEU A 15 -33.19 1.64 -0.71
CA LEU A 15 -32.67 2.91 -1.19
C LEU A 15 -31.72 3.58 -0.18
N GLN A 16 -32.03 3.52 1.12
CA GLN A 16 -31.16 4.08 2.15
C GLN A 16 -29.81 3.35 2.21
N GLU A 17 -29.85 2.02 2.13
CA GLU A 17 -28.66 1.17 2.18
C GLU A 17 -27.79 1.36 0.92
N GLN A 18 -28.41 1.52 -0.25
CA GLN A 18 -27.71 1.85 -1.50
C GLN A 18 -26.99 3.20 -1.40
N VAL A 19 -27.64 4.21 -0.82
CA VAL A 19 -27.04 5.55 -0.62
C VAL A 19 -25.88 5.48 0.38
N GLN A 20 -26.02 4.73 1.47
CA GLN A 20 -24.95 4.52 2.44
C GLN A 20 -23.74 3.81 1.81
N LEU A 21 -23.99 2.75 1.04
CA LEU A 21 -22.95 2.01 0.32
C LEU A 21 -22.23 2.91 -0.69
N ALA A 22 -22.96 3.69 -1.48
CA ALA A 22 -22.38 4.64 -2.42
C ALA A 22 -21.50 5.68 -1.72
N THR A 23 -21.93 6.18 -0.55
CA THR A 23 -21.17 7.14 0.26
C THR A 23 -19.87 6.52 0.78
N GLN A 24 -19.93 5.28 1.29
CA GLN A 24 -18.75 4.55 1.76
C GLN A 24 -17.74 4.28 0.64
N LEU A 25 -18.22 3.91 -0.55
CA LEU A 25 -17.37 3.69 -1.72
C LEU A 25 -16.67 4.98 -2.15
N MET A 26 -17.37 6.11 -2.16
CA MET A 26 -16.77 7.41 -2.48
C MET A 26 -15.69 7.81 -1.47
N GLN A 27 -15.94 7.63 -0.17
CA GLN A 27 -14.94 7.87 0.89
C GLN A 27 -13.72 6.96 0.73
N TRP A 28 -13.94 5.68 0.43
CA TRP A 28 -12.85 4.72 0.21
C TRP A 28 -11.99 5.11 -1.00
N VAL A 29 -12.61 5.53 -2.12
CA VAL A 29 -11.90 6.02 -3.31
C VAL A 29 -11.07 7.25 -2.97
N GLU A 30 -11.62 8.22 -2.24
CA GLU A 30 -10.89 9.42 -1.82
C GLU A 30 -9.66 9.09 -0.97
N ILE A 31 -9.80 8.17 -0.01
CA ILE A 31 -8.68 7.68 0.82
C ILE A 31 -7.63 6.99 -0.05
N LYS A 32 -8.04 6.13 -0.98
CA LYS A 32 -7.12 5.40 -1.87
C LYS A 32 -6.34 6.36 -2.78
N LEU A 33 -7.01 7.33 -3.40
CA LEU A 33 -6.37 8.34 -4.23
C LEU A 33 -5.39 9.21 -3.42
N ASN A 34 -5.75 9.60 -2.20
CA ASN A 34 -4.88 10.35 -1.30
C ASN A 34 -3.68 9.53 -0.78
N GLN A 35 -3.80 8.20 -0.69
CA GLN A 35 -2.67 7.32 -0.38
C GLN A 35 -1.73 7.16 -1.58
N GLU A 36 -2.28 7.00 -2.80
CA GLU A 36 -1.48 6.89 -4.02
C GLU A 36 -0.69 8.17 -4.31
N THR A 37 -1.29 9.35 -4.10
CA THR A 37 -0.60 10.64 -4.27
C THR A 37 0.54 10.83 -3.26
N LYS A 38 0.38 10.38 -2.00
CA LYS A 38 1.46 10.38 -1.00
C LYS A 38 2.59 9.40 -1.33
N LEU A 39 2.30 8.30 -2.02
CA LEU A 39 3.31 7.36 -2.48
C LEU A 39 4.02 7.82 -3.77
N THR A 40 3.46 8.77 -4.52
CA THR A 40 4.08 9.35 -5.73
C THR A 40 5.10 10.46 -5.43
N GLY A 41 5.40 10.74 -4.17
CA GLY A 41 6.59 11.49 -3.78
C GLY A 41 7.84 10.77 -4.29
N ASP A 42 8.31 11.19 -5.46
CA ASP A 42 9.55 10.78 -6.12
C ASP A 42 9.73 9.24 -6.21
N LYS A 43 8.75 8.53 -6.79
CA LYS A 43 9.00 7.14 -7.23
C LYS A 43 10.02 7.20 -8.36
N LYS A 44 11.31 7.16 -8.01
CA LYS A 44 12.41 7.00 -8.96
C LYS A 44 12.06 5.86 -9.90
N VAL A 45 11.85 6.19 -11.17
CA VAL A 45 11.60 5.21 -12.23
C VAL A 45 12.67 4.14 -12.12
N ARG A 46 12.29 2.87 -12.01
CA ARG A 46 13.25 1.76 -11.94
C ARG A 46 14.08 1.78 -13.23
N LYS A 47 15.36 2.10 -13.12
CA LYS A 47 16.29 2.11 -14.25
C LYS A 47 16.91 0.72 -14.36
N PRO A 48 16.69 -0.02 -15.46
CA PRO A 48 17.35 -1.30 -15.67
C PRO A 48 18.87 -1.10 -15.71
N GLY A 49 19.62 -1.98 -15.04
CA GLY A 49 21.09 -1.89 -14.98
C GLY A 49 21.65 -0.83 -14.05
N ILE A 50 20.83 -0.16 -13.24
CA ILE A 50 21.33 0.75 -12.19
C ILE A 50 22.21 -0.04 -11.21
N ASN A 51 23.40 0.48 -10.91
CA ASN A 51 24.39 -0.14 -10.02
C ASN A 51 24.79 -1.58 -10.40
N ARG A 52 24.67 -1.96 -11.69
CA ARG A 52 25.07 -3.30 -12.13
C ARG A 52 26.56 -3.51 -11.90
N GLY A 53 26.90 -4.46 -11.02
CA GLY A 53 28.28 -4.76 -10.63
C GLY A 53 28.82 -3.89 -9.49
N SER A 54 28.02 -2.97 -8.96
CA SER A 54 28.35 -2.22 -7.75
C SER A 54 27.76 -2.91 -6.53
N CYS A 55 28.61 -3.21 -5.55
CA CYS A 55 28.20 -3.66 -4.23
C CYS A 55 28.73 -2.64 -3.22
N LEU A 56 27.84 -2.10 -2.39
CA LEU A 56 28.22 -1.28 -1.24
C LEU A 56 28.05 -2.19 -0.03
N ILE A 57 29.16 -2.66 0.52
CA ILE A 57 29.22 -3.36 1.80
C ILE A 57 29.75 -2.32 2.78
N SER A 58 29.06 -2.18 3.89
CA SER A 58 29.51 -1.31 4.99
C SER A 58 30.64 -2.01 5.74
N ASP A 59 31.56 -1.24 6.30
CA ASP A 59 32.73 -1.78 7.02
C ASP A 59 32.31 -2.58 8.28
N ASP A 60 31.11 -2.31 8.80
CA ASP A 60 30.48 -2.97 9.96
C ASP A 60 29.59 -4.18 9.58
N PHE A 61 29.60 -4.62 8.32
CA PHE A 61 28.72 -5.73 7.87
C PHE A 61 28.95 -7.03 8.65
N ASP A 62 30.20 -7.29 9.04
CA ASP A 62 30.58 -8.47 9.83
C ASP A 62 30.39 -8.25 11.35
N GLU A 63 30.02 -7.04 11.78
CA GLU A 63 29.79 -6.75 13.18
C GLU A 63 28.41 -7.26 13.64
N PRO A 64 28.31 -7.79 14.88
CA PRO A 64 27.03 -8.20 15.42
C PRO A 64 26.13 -6.98 15.63
N LEU A 65 24.86 -7.10 15.23
CA LEU A 65 23.84 -6.09 15.54
C LEU A 65 23.65 -5.96 17.06
N SER A 66 23.28 -4.76 17.52
CA SER A 66 23.12 -4.46 18.94
C SER A 66 22.03 -5.31 19.61
N ASP A 67 22.13 -5.47 20.92
CA ASP A 67 21.10 -6.17 21.72
C ASP A 67 19.73 -5.47 21.59
N GLU A 68 19.70 -4.14 21.43
CA GLU A 68 18.47 -3.37 21.21
C GLU A 68 17.75 -3.81 19.93
N PHE A 69 18.50 -4.07 18.85
CA PHE A 69 17.96 -4.61 17.60
C PHE A 69 17.32 -5.99 17.81
N TRP A 70 18.02 -6.89 18.53
CA TRP A 70 17.52 -8.24 18.79
C TRP A 70 16.36 -8.28 19.78
N LEU A 71 16.33 -7.37 20.75
CA LEU A 71 15.35 -7.33 21.83
C LEU A 71 14.17 -6.39 21.54
N GLY A 72 14.19 -5.68 20.40
CA GLY A 72 13.13 -4.75 19.99
C GLY A 72 12.92 -3.59 20.96
N LYS A 73 14.00 -3.11 21.58
CA LYS A 73 13.98 -2.00 22.54
C LYS A 73 14.46 -0.73 21.84
N SER A 74 13.77 0.39 22.10
CA SER A 74 14.10 1.72 21.57
C SER A 74 14.54 2.65 22.69
#